data_AF-A0A3D8Y8B7-F1
#
_entry.id   AF-A0A3D8Y8B7-F1
#
_cell.length_a   1.000
_cell.length_b   1.000
_cell.length_c   1.000
_cell.angle_alpha   90.00
_cell.angle_beta   90.00
_cell.angle_gamma   90.00
#
_symmetry.space_group_name_H-M   'P 1'
#
loop_
_entity.id
_entity.type
_entity.pdbx_description
1 polymer ?
#
loop_
_entity_poly.entity_id
_entity_poly.type
_entity_poly.pdbx_seq_one_letter_code
_entity_poly.pdbx_strand_id
1 'polypeptide(L)'
;MAQRFMYSFVRALSITLLITCLSVGYTPSAIAQNIITKEIYLKKSKEAERKILFGQSILQAIPVLGKPDKIEDYYFEADEKTGKLYHYGKSHVFFMDDKLSGFTIVDSSLVVGLDNGLEVRVGDGLKSDNFKNYKARYSPGTSFNIYATCSIELNIGTSDDSIFLLFDEKDRLNGIAHWSPI
;
A
#
# COMPACT_ATOMS: atom_id res chain seq x y z
N MET A 1 66.65 51.65 2.47
CA MET A 1 67.50 50.58 3.04
C MET A 1 66.59 49.79 3.98
N ALA A 2 66.06 48.61 3.69
CA ALA A 2 66.32 47.62 2.65
C ALA A 2 65.00 46.95 2.23
N GLN A 3 64.81 46.80 0.91
CA GLN A 3 63.86 45.90 0.27
C GLN A 3 64.38 44.47 0.40
N ARG A 4 63.51 43.52 0.75
CA ARG A 4 63.72 42.11 0.40
C ARG A 4 62.45 41.55 -0.23
N PHE A 5 62.56 41.37 -1.55
CA PHE A 5 61.75 40.50 -2.38
C PHE A 5 61.69 39.09 -1.79
N MET A 6 60.50 38.49 -1.77
CA MET A 6 60.38 37.04 -1.72
C MET A 6 59.45 36.58 -2.84
N TYR A 7 59.96 35.60 -3.56
CA TYR A 7 59.52 35.15 -4.86
C TYR A 7 58.23 34.31 -4.81
N SER A 8 57.39 34.58 -5.82
CA SER A 8 56.54 33.66 -6.57
C SER A 8 56.85 32.16 -6.39
N PHE A 9 55.82 31.34 -6.15
CA PHE A 9 55.64 30.07 -6.90
C PHE A 9 54.21 29.54 -6.76
N VAL A 10 53.44 29.71 -7.83
CA VAL A 10 52.21 28.96 -8.12
C VAL A 10 52.61 27.50 -8.36
N ARG A 11 52.09 26.56 -7.55
CA ARG A 11 52.05 25.13 -7.91
C ARG A 11 50.74 24.49 -7.46
N ALA A 12 49.86 24.34 -8.45
CA ALA A 12 49.07 23.16 -8.77
C ALA A 12 48.39 22.39 -7.61
N LEU A 13 47.12 22.74 -7.41
CA LEU A 13 45.95 21.87 -7.54
C LEU A 13 46.24 20.34 -7.56
N SER A 14 46.02 19.67 -6.42
CA SER A 14 45.67 18.25 -6.37
C SER A 14 44.30 18.12 -5.73
N ILE A 15 43.25 18.42 -6.49
CA ILE A 15 41.87 18.07 -6.12
C ILE A 15 41.77 16.55 -6.29
N THR A 16 41.80 15.83 -5.17
CA THR A 16 41.52 14.40 -5.16
C THR A 16 40.01 14.24 -5.34
N LEU A 17 39.58 13.93 -6.56
CA LEU A 17 38.21 13.58 -6.89
C LEU A 17 37.92 12.21 -6.24
N LEU A 18 37.38 12.22 -5.02
CA LEU A 18 36.89 11.02 -4.37
C LEU A 18 35.61 10.59 -5.10
N ILE A 19 35.74 9.68 -6.06
CA ILE A 19 34.60 9.05 -6.72
C ILE A 19 33.95 8.14 -5.68
N THR A 20 32.93 8.65 -4.98
CA THR A 20 32.01 7.81 -4.22
C THR A 20 31.35 6.87 -5.21
N CYS A 21 31.67 5.58 -5.12
CA CYS A 21 30.88 4.54 -5.75
C CYS A 21 29.47 4.64 -5.17
N LEU A 22 28.55 5.29 -5.89
CA LEU A 22 27.12 5.09 -5.70
C LEU A 22 26.88 3.61 -5.97
N SER A 23 26.74 2.83 -4.91
CA SER A 23 26.18 1.50 -5.03
C SER A 23 24.79 1.65 -5.62
N VAL A 24 24.63 1.39 -6.91
CA VAL A 24 23.35 1.01 -7.54
C VAL A 24 23.00 -0.40 -7.03
N GLY A 25 22.79 -0.47 -5.71
CA GLY A 25 22.56 -1.70 -4.97
C GLY A 25 21.08 -2.00 -4.93
N TYR A 26 20.72 -3.11 -5.57
CA TYR A 26 19.43 -3.79 -5.52
C TYR A 26 18.29 -3.09 -6.26
N THR A 27 17.93 -3.64 -7.42
CA THR A 27 16.54 -3.64 -7.86
C THR A 27 15.77 -4.52 -6.87
N PRO A 28 14.89 -3.97 -6.02
CA PRO A 28 14.00 -4.83 -5.25
C PRO A 28 13.11 -5.57 -6.25
N SER A 29 13.36 -6.86 -6.47
CA SER A 29 12.44 -7.69 -7.24
C SER A 29 11.13 -7.76 -6.48
N ALA A 30 10.05 -7.36 -7.15
CA ALA A 30 8.71 -7.58 -6.64
C ALA A 30 8.46 -9.09 -6.50
N ILE A 31 8.52 -9.63 -5.27
CA ILE A 31 7.93 -10.93 -4.91
C ILE A 31 6.43 -10.71 -4.76
N ALA A 32 5.75 -10.55 -5.88
CA ALA A 32 4.30 -10.62 -5.93
C ALA A 32 3.89 -12.10 -6.01
N GLN A 33 2.94 -12.51 -5.18
CA GLN A 33 2.50 -13.90 -5.13
C GLN A 33 1.17 -14.01 -5.83
N ASN A 34 1.12 -14.83 -6.88
CA ASN A 34 -0.12 -15.13 -7.58
C ASN A 34 -1.01 -15.98 -6.67
N ILE A 35 -2.12 -15.39 -6.25
CA ILE A 35 -3.21 -16.13 -5.62
C ILE A 35 -4.26 -16.40 -6.71
N ILE A 36 -4.70 -17.66 -6.81
CA ILE A 36 -5.91 -17.98 -7.57
C ILE A 36 -7.10 -17.54 -6.71
N THR A 37 -7.48 -16.28 -6.84
CA THR A 37 -8.69 -15.69 -6.24
C THR A 37 -9.41 -14.91 -7.33
N LYS A 38 -10.74 -15.04 -7.38
CA LYS A 38 -11.58 -14.36 -8.36
C LYS A 38 -12.34 -13.19 -7.75
N GLU A 39 -12.49 -13.18 -6.43
CA GLU A 39 -13.31 -12.19 -5.74
C GLU A 39 -12.60 -11.64 -4.49
N ILE A 40 -12.59 -10.31 -4.39
CA ILE A 40 -12.25 -9.55 -3.20
C ILE A 40 -13.54 -9.05 -2.58
N TYR A 41 -13.62 -9.05 -1.25
CA TYR A 41 -14.75 -8.45 -0.55
C TYR A 41 -14.35 -7.67 0.69
N LEU A 42 -15.24 -6.74 1.04
CA LEU A 42 -15.22 -6.05 2.32
C LEU A 42 -16.41 -6.51 3.17
N LYS A 43 -16.22 -6.54 4.48
CA LYS A 43 -17.31 -6.68 5.45
C LYS A 43 -16.98 -5.95 6.74
N LYS A 44 -18.00 -5.74 7.57
CA LYS A 44 -17.82 -5.17 8.91
C LYS A 44 -17.26 -6.22 9.86
N SER A 45 -16.29 -5.85 10.69
CA SER A 45 -15.56 -6.79 11.55
C SER A 45 -16.42 -7.58 12.55
N LYS A 46 -17.58 -7.07 12.93
CA LYS A 46 -18.50 -7.73 13.89
C LYS A 46 -19.66 -8.47 13.21
N GLU A 47 -19.73 -8.47 11.89
CA GLU A 47 -20.80 -9.11 11.12
C GLU A 47 -20.22 -10.21 10.23
N ALA A 48 -20.65 -11.45 10.44
CA ALA A 48 -20.07 -12.60 9.75
C ALA A 48 -20.66 -12.83 8.35
N GLU A 49 -21.92 -12.46 8.12
CA GLU A 49 -22.69 -12.98 6.98
C GLU A 49 -22.79 -12.04 5.78
N ARG A 50 -22.66 -10.73 5.99
CA ARG A 50 -22.82 -9.74 4.91
C ARG A 50 -21.47 -9.30 4.39
N LYS A 51 -21.31 -9.37 3.06
CA LYS A 51 -20.12 -8.91 2.36
C LYS A 51 -20.50 -8.11 1.11
N ILE A 52 -19.65 -7.16 0.73
CA ILE A 52 -19.73 -6.43 -0.52
C ILE A 52 -18.55 -6.87 -1.38
N LEU A 53 -18.84 -7.38 -2.57
CA LEU A 53 -17.82 -7.81 -3.54
C LEU A 53 -17.29 -6.60 -4.32
N PHE A 54 -16.07 -6.72 -4.82
CA PHE A 54 -15.55 -5.76 -5.80
C PHE A 54 -16.45 -5.61 -7.03
N GLY A 55 -16.57 -4.38 -7.53
CA GLY A 55 -17.46 -4.03 -8.65
C GLY A 55 -18.94 -3.89 -8.28
N GLN A 56 -19.36 -4.23 -7.05
CA GLN A 56 -20.74 -4.02 -6.61
C GLN A 56 -21.02 -2.56 -6.27
N SER A 57 -22.30 -2.17 -6.34
CA SER A 57 -22.68 -0.76 -6.25
C SER A 57 -22.70 -0.23 -4.84
N ILE A 58 -22.64 1.10 -4.70
CA ILE A 58 -22.79 1.77 -3.39
C ILE A 58 -24.11 1.42 -2.69
N LEU A 59 -25.20 1.22 -3.44
CA LEU A 59 -26.49 0.81 -2.87
C LEU A 59 -26.43 -0.56 -2.20
N GLN A 60 -25.55 -1.44 -2.67
CA GLN A 60 -25.28 -2.74 -2.05
C GLN A 60 -24.29 -2.62 -0.89
N ALA A 61 -23.38 -1.64 -0.93
CA ALA A 61 -22.33 -1.49 0.08
C ALA A 61 -22.84 -0.90 1.40
N ILE A 62 -23.74 0.10 1.37
CA ILE A 62 -24.24 0.75 2.59
C ILE A 62 -24.91 -0.24 3.57
N PRO A 63 -25.76 -1.20 3.13
CA PRO A 63 -26.31 -2.22 4.02
C PRO A 63 -25.29 -3.18 4.66
N VAL A 64 -24.07 -3.26 4.11
CA VAL A 64 -22.99 -4.16 4.56
C VAL A 64 -21.99 -3.41 5.46
N LEU A 65 -21.49 -2.26 4.98
CA LEU A 65 -20.44 -1.50 5.67
C LEU A 65 -21.04 -0.53 6.70
N GLY A 66 -22.30 -0.16 6.52
CA GLY A 66 -22.99 0.88 7.28
C GLY A 66 -22.89 2.24 6.60
N LYS A 67 -23.34 3.27 7.32
CA LYS A 67 -23.25 4.66 6.85
C LYS A 67 -21.79 5.14 6.97
N PRO A 68 -21.21 5.77 5.94
CA PRO A 68 -19.90 6.42 6.02
C PRO A 68 -19.95 7.66 6.93
N ASP A 69 -18.82 8.02 7.50
CA ASP A 69 -18.66 9.24 8.29
C ASP A 69 -18.61 10.50 7.40
N LYS A 70 -18.00 10.37 6.22
CA LYS A 70 -17.83 11.44 5.22
C LYS A 70 -17.80 10.85 3.82
N ILE A 71 -18.28 11.62 2.85
CA ILE A 71 -18.20 11.33 1.41
C ILE A 71 -17.60 12.55 0.73
N GLU A 72 -16.65 12.36 -0.17
CA GLU A 72 -16.08 13.44 -0.98
C GLU A 72 -15.78 12.99 -2.42
N ASP A 73 -15.64 13.96 -3.31
CA ASP A 73 -15.15 13.73 -4.67
C ASP A 73 -13.65 13.43 -4.62
N TYR A 74 -13.22 12.45 -5.42
CA TYR A 74 -11.81 12.07 -5.53
C TYR A 74 -11.44 11.89 -7.00
N TYR A 75 -10.41 12.62 -7.44
CA TYR A 75 -9.89 12.54 -8.79
C TYR A 75 -8.85 11.42 -8.89
N PHE A 76 -9.11 10.45 -9.77
CA PHE A 76 -8.22 9.32 -10.04
C PHE A 76 -7.39 9.67 -11.26
N GLU A 77 -6.13 10.04 -11.03
CA GLU A 77 -5.23 10.52 -12.08
C GLU A 77 -5.00 9.50 -13.18
N ALA A 78 -4.92 8.20 -12.85
CA ALA A 78 -4.65 7.16 -13.84
C ALA A 78 -5.84 6.89 -14.79
N ASP A 79 -7.06 7.11 -14.33
CA ASP A 79 -8.28 6.89 -15.11
C ASP A 79 -8.85 8.21 -15.69
N GLU A 80 -8.26 9.36 -15.33
CA GLU A 80 -8.76 10.72 -15.62
C GLU A 80 -10.24 10.92 -15.25
N LYS A 81 -10.70 10.24 -14.19
CA LYS A 81 -12.09 10.24 -13.74
C LYS A 81 -12.23 10.74 -12.31
N THR A 82 -13.39 11.34 -12.02
CA THR A 82 -13.78 11.66 -10.65
C THR A 82 -14.73 10.58 -10.14
N GLY A 83 -14.33 9.90 -9.07
CA GLY A 83 -15.18 9.01 -8.31
C GLY A 83 -15.50 9.58 -6.93
N LYS A 84 -15.94 8.71 -6.03
CA LYS A 84 -16.32 9.06 -4.67
C LYS A 84 -15.45 8.33 -3.65
N LEU A 85 -14.98 9.05 -2.66
CA LEU A 85 -14.24 8.52 -1.52
C LEU A 85 -15.14 8.49 -0.28
N TYR A 86 -15.35 7.29 0.27
CA TYR A 86 -16.17 7.04 1.44
C TYR A 86 -15.27 6.77 2.65
N HIS A 87 -15.47 7.55 3.70
CA HIS A 87 -14.70 7.46 4.94
C HIS A 87 -15.43 6.58 5.96
N TYR A 88 -14.73 5.59 6.50
CA TYR A 88 -15.17 4.73 7.59
C TYR A 88 -14.07 4.73 8.68
N GLY A 89 -14.20 5.63 9.65
CA GLY A 89 -13.16 5.90 10.62
C GLY A 89 -11.91 6.48 9.96
N LYS A 90 -10.81 5.73 9.99
CA LYS A 90 -9.56 6.10 9.30
C LYS A 90 -9.44 5.39 7.96
N SER A 91 -10.30 4.42 7.70
CA SER A 91 -10.31 3.62 6.49
C SER A 91 -11.09 4.31 5.39
N HIS A 92 -10.68 4.05 4.16
CA HIS A 92 -11.18 4.68 2.95
C HIS A 92 -11.64 3.62 1.96
N VAL A 93 -12.80 3.83 1.35
CA VAL A 93 -13.35 2.95 0.31
C VAL A 93 -13.67 3.80 -0.91
N PHE A 94 -13.18 3.37 -2.06
CA PHE A 94 -13.27 4.11 -3.32
C PHE A 94 -14.36 3.53 -4.21
N PHE A 95 -15.21 4.41 -4.74
CA PHE A 95 -16.23 4.05 -5.72
C PHE A 95 -16.02 4.83 -7.02
N MET A 96 -15.91 4.11 -8.13
CA MET A 96 -15.84 4.67 -9.48
C MET A 96 -17.06 4.21 -10.28
N ASP A 97 -17.73 5.11 -11.00
CA ASP A 97 -18.95 4.78 -11.76
C ASP A 97 -19.97 4.01 -10.90
N ASP A 98 -20.13 4.46 -9.64
CA ASP A 98 -20.94 3.86 -8.56
C ASP A 98 -20.57 2.46 -8.09
N LYS A 99 -19.42 1.91 -8.52
CA LYS A 99 -18.94 0.56 -8.17
C LYS A 99 -17.74 0.60 -7.23
N LEU A 100 -17.65 -0.36 -6.31
CA LEU A 100 -16.49 -0.54 -5.45
C LEU A 100 -15.25 -0.87 -6.30
N SER A 101 -14.24 0.00 -6.25
CA SER A 101 -13.06 -0.05 -7.14
C SER A 101 -11.72 0.00 -6.41
N GLY A 102 -11.72 0.24 -5.10
CA GLY A 102 -10.50 0.24 -4.32
C GLY A 102 -10.77 0.44 -2.83
N PHE A 103 -9.75 0.25 -2.01
CA PHE A 103 -9.80 0.62 -0.59
C PHE A 103 -8.41 0.82 0.01
N THR A 104 -8.40 1.55 1.13
CA THR A 104 -7.28 1.63 2.06
C THR A 104 -7.83 1.44 3.48
N ILE A 105 -7.62 0.27 4.06
CA ILE A 105 -8.10 -0.10 5.40
C ILE A 105 -6.95 0.04 6.40
N VAL A 106 -7.11 0.90 7.41
CA VAL A 106 -6.06 1.22 8.41
C VAL A 106 -6.57 1.17 9.84
N ASP A 107 -7.79 0.67 10.02
CA ASP A 107 -8.35 0.35 11.32
C ASP A 107 -9.10 -0.98 11.29
N SER A 108 -9.45 -1.48 12.47
CA SER A 108 -10.02 -2.82 12.64
C SER A 108 -11.54 -2.88 12.45
N SER A 109 -12.19 -1.81 11.98
CA SER A 109 -13.65 -1.78 11.78
C SER A 109 -14.11 -2.60 10.58
N LEU A 110 -13.23 -2.78 9.58
CA LEU A 110 -13.47 -3.54 8.36
C LEU A 110 -12.54 -4.76 8.26
N VAL A 111 -13.02 -5.79 7.57
CA VAL A 111 -12.28 -6.99 7.18
C VAL A 111 -12.20 -7.02 5.67
N VAL A 112 -11.01 -7.36 5.16
CA VAL A 112 -10.78 -7.68 3.75
C VAL A 112 -10.73 -9.20 3.64
N GLY A 113 -11.50 -9.76 2.72
CA GLY A 113 -11.52 -11.18 2.48
C GLY A 113 -11.39 -11.54 1.00
N LEU A 114 -10.93 -12.76 0.77
CA LEU A 114 -10.78 -13.39 -0.53
C LEU A 114 -11.63 -14.67 -0.58
N ASP A 115 -12.08 -15.05 -1.78
CA ASP A 115 -12.90 -16.26 -1.99
C ASP A 115 -12.17 -17.57 -1.64
N ASN A 116 -10.84 -17.56 -1.55
CA ASN A 116 -10.02 -18.70 -1.12
C ASN A 116 -10.03 -18.93 0.41
N GLY A 117 -10.80 -18.14 1.16
CA GLY A 117 -10.95 -18.25 2.61
C GLY A 117 -9.99 -17.40 3.43
N LEU A 118 -9.06 -16.65 2.81
CA LEU A 118 -8.26 -15.67 3.53
C LEU A 118 -9.14 -14.50 3.98
N GLU A 119 -9.22 -14.27 5.29
CA GLU A 119 -9.80 -13.06 5.87
C GLU A 119 -8.77 -12.38 6.76
N VAL A 120 -8.54 -11.09 6.53
CA VAL A 120 -7.52 -10.31 7.23
C VAL A 120 -8.12 -9.04 7.80
N ARG A 121 -7.62 -8.67 8.97
CA ARG A 121 -8.01 -7.44 9.69
C ARG A 121 -6.77 -6.70 10.15
N VAL A 122 -6.86 -5.37 10.12
CA VAL A 122 -5.86 -4.52 10.75
C VAL A 122 -5.67 -4.93 12.21
N GLY A 123 -4.42 -5.17 12.55
CA GLY A 123 -3.99 -5.74 13.80
C GLY A 123 -3.63 -7.21 13.72
N ASP A 124 -3.93 -7.98 12.67
CA ASP A 124 -3.51 -9.40 12.59
C ASP A 124 -1.99 -9.56 12.59
N GLY A 125 -1.46 -10.61 13.22
CA GLY A 125 -0.01 -10.82 13.30
C GLY A 125 0.53 -11.60 12.11
N LEU A 126 1.67 -11.19 11.54
CA LEU A 126 2.35 -11.85 10.40
C LEU A 126 2.65 -13.34 10.65
N LYS A 127 2.83 -13.73 11.92
CA LYS A 127 3.11 -15.12 12.32
C LYS A 127 1.84 -15.95 12.59
N SER A 128 0.66 -15.41 12.30
CA SER A 128 -0.62 -16.12 12.47
C SER A 128 -0.86 -17.14 11.35
N ASP A 129 -1.83 -18.03 11.58
CA ASP A 129 -2.25 -19.02 10.58
C ASP A 129 -2.71 -18.40 9.26
N ASN A 130 -3.23 -17.16 9.29
CA ASN A 130 -3.65 -16.44 8.09
C ASN A 130 -2.49 -16.17 7.12
N PHE A 131 -1.26 -16.05 7.63
CA PHE A 131 -0.12 -15.63 6.82
C PHE A 131 0.96 -16.68 6.60
N LYS A 132 0.86 -17.85 7.24
CA LYS A 132 1.91 -18.88 7.23
C LYS A 132 2.35 -19.37 5.85
N ASN A 133 1.47 -19.24 4.85
CA ASN A 133 1.71 -19.70 3.48
C ASN A 133 2.12 -18.57 2.53
N TYR A 134 2.27 -17.33 3.01
CA TYR A 134 2.64 -16.19 2.19
C TYR A 134 4.04 -15.69 2.53
N LYS A 135 4.82 -15.38 1.50
CA LYS A 135 6.14 -14.75 1.64
C LYS A 135 6.00 -13.25 1.91
N ALA A 136 6.55 -12.80 3.03
CA ALA A 136 6.70 -11.37 3.30
C ALA A 136 7.98 -10.82 2.67
N ARG A 137 7.93 -9.58 2.17
CA ARG A 137 9.12 -8.78 1.82
C ARG A 137 9.37 -7.77 2.93
N TYR A 138 10.58 -7.79 3.48
CA TYR A 138 11.05 -6.76 4.39
C TYR A 138 11.68 -5.61 3.60
N SER A 139 11.00 -4.48 3.58
CA SER A 139 11.42 -3.28 2.85
C SER A 139 10.77 -2.06 3.52
N PRO A 140 11.37 -1.54 4.60
CA PRO A 140 10.78 -0.43 5.33
C PRO A 140 10.54 0.79 4.47
N GLY A 141 9.37 1.41 4.61
CA GLY A 141 8.97 2.57 3.82
C GLY A 141 7.52 2.95 4.02
N THR A 142 7.10 3.99 3.30
CA THR A 142 5.71 4.43 3.29
C THR A 142 5.10 4.11 1.94
N SER A 143 3.95 3.43 1.94
CA SER A 143 3.14 3.19 0.75
C SER A 143 1.68 3.46 1.09
N PHE A 144 0.90 4.04 0.18
CA PHE A 144 -0.50 4.43 0.44
C PHE A 144 -0.70 5.28 1.72
N ASN A 145 0.29 6.12 2.05
CA ASN A 145 0.36 6.89 3.32
C ASN A 145 0.38 6.01 4.59
N ILE A 146 0.80 4.75 4.48
CA ILE A 146 0.96 3.80 5.57
C ILE A 146 2.44 3.44 5.67
N TYR A 147 3.04 3.69 6.83
CA TYR A 147 4.38 3.20 7.13
C TYR A 147 4.33 1.70 7.42
N ALA A 148 5.26 0.95 6.84
CA ALA A 148 5.41 -0.48 7.03
C ALA A 148 6.88 -0.87 7.03
N THR A 149 7.22 -1.94 7.76
CA THR A 149 8.56 -2.56 7.76
C THR A 149 8.61 -3.76 6.81
N CYS A 150 7.47 -4.41 6.60
CA CYS A 150 7.31 -5.46 5.60
C CYS A 150 5.93 -5.46 4.96
N SER A 151 5.84 -6.10 3.79
CA SER A 151 4.60 -6.27 3.06
C SER A 151 4.42 -7.68 2.52
N ILE A 152 3.17 -8.08 2.34
CA ILE A 152 2.79 -9.20 1.48
C ILE A 152 2.00 -8.61 0.32
N GLU A 153 2.42 -8.92 -0.90
CA GLU A 153 1.76 -8.50 -2.13
C GLU A 153 1.07 -9.71 -2.76
N LEU A 154 -0.24 -9.60 -2.94
CA LEU A 154 -1.12 -10.65 -3.45
C LEU A 154 -1.67 -10.21 -4.79
N ASN A 155 -1.25 -10.86 -5.87
CA ASN A 155 -1.82 -10.60 -7.19
C ASN A 155 -3.16 -11.32 -7.31
N ILE A 156 -4.14 -10.62 -7.87
CA ILE A 156 -5.53 -11.04 -7.96
C ILE A 156 -5.93 -11.02 -9.43
N GLY A 157 -6.06 -12.19 -10.04
CA GLY A 157 -6.36 -12.28 -11.47
C GLY A 157 -5.19 -11.94 -12.39
N THR A 158 -5.36 -10.94 -13.27
CA THR A 158 -4.36 -10.50 -14.27
C THR A 158 -3.32 -9.54 -13.67
N SER A 159 -2.21 -9.29 -14.38
CA SER A 159 -0.92 -8.81 -13.83
C SER A 159 -0.89 -7.50 -13.04
N ASP A 160 -1.95 -6.70 -13.04
CA ASP A 160 -1.92 -5.32 -12.54
C ASP A 160 -2.90 -5.06 -11.37
N ASP A 161 -3.55 -6.11 -10.86
CA ASP A 161 -4.44 -6.02 -9.70
C ASP A 161 -3.78 -6.73 -8.49
N SER A 162 -3.45 -5.93 -7.47
CA SER A 162 -2.81 -6.43 -6.25
C SER A 162 -3.48 -5.90 -4.98
N ILE A 163 -3.51 -6.76 -3.96
CA ILE A 163 -3.69 -6.35 -2.56
C ILE A 163 -2.31 -6.28 -1.88
N PHE A 164 -2.05 -5.16 -1.22
CA PHE A 164 -0.91 -4.94 -0.35
C PHE A 164 -1.34 -5.09 1.11
N LEU A 165 -0.79 -6.09 1.78
CA LEU A 165 -0.86 -6.25 3.22
C LEU A 165 0.39 -5.61 3.83
N LEU A 166 0.24 -4.56 4.63
CA LEU A 166 1.33 -3.73 5.13
C LEU A 166 1.48 -3.93 6.64
N PHE A 167 2.64 -4.36 7.12
CA PHE A 167 2.89 -4.69 8.52
C PHE A 167 3.86 -3.71 9.19
N ASP A 168 3.63 -3.43 10.47
CA ASP A 168 4.46 -2.56 11.30
C ASP A 168 5.72 -3.27 11.83
N GLU A 169 6.54 -2.54 12.60
CA GLU A 169 7.74 -3.06 13.29
C GLU A 169 7.48 -4.19 14.30
N LYS A 170 6.23 -4.45 14.67
CA LYS A 170 5.81 -5.50 15.60
C LYS A 170 5.20 -6.69 14.87
N ASP A 171 5.40 -6.78 13.56
CA ASP A 171 4.81 -7.80 12.70
C ASP A 171 3.26 -7.78 12.78
N ARG A 172 2.62 -6.63 13.02
CA ARG A 172 1.16 -6.48 13.02
C ARG A 172 0.71 -5.79 11.75
N LEU A 173 -0.38 -6.29 11.16
CA LEU A 173 -0.98 -5.70 9.97
C LEU A 173 -1.45 -4.29 10.31
N ASN A 174 -0.76 -3.30 9.77
CA ASN A 174 -0.99 -1.88 10.02
C ASN A 174 -1.96 -1.29 9.00
N GLY A 175 -1.98 -1.85 7.79
CA GLY A 175 -2.94 -1.46 6.78
C GLY A 175 -3.06 -2.46 5.64
N ILE A 176 -4.14 -2.30 4.88
CA ILE A 176 -4.48 -3.12 3.73
C ILE A 176 -4.86 -2.15 2.61
N ALA A 177 -4.19 -2.22 1.48
CA ALA A 177 -4.48 -1.36 0.35
C ALA A 177 -4.71 -2.18 -0.90
N HIS A 178 -5.68 -1.77 -1.70
CA HIS A 178 -5.87 -2.27 -3.05
C HIS A 178 -6.46 -1.17 -3.91
N TRP A 179 -5.98 -1.14 -5.14
CA TRP A 179 -6.45 -0.24 -6.15
C TRP A 179 -6.41 -0.98 -7.49
N SER A 180 -7.56 -1.07 -8.16
CA SER A 180 -7.65 -1.53 -9.53
C SER A 180 -7.82 -0.30 -10.44
N PRO A 181 -6.89 -0.04 -11.37
CA PRO A 181 -7.25 0.78 -12.53
C PRO A 181 -8.40 0.09 -13.29
N ILE A 182 -9.34 0.85 -13.87
CA ILE A 182 -10.52 0.31 -14.58
C ILE A 182 -10.38 0.52 -16.08
#